data_AF-A0A3N9V2P8-F1
#
_entry.id   AF-A0A3N9V2P8-F1
#
_cell.length_a   1.000
_cell.length_b   1.000
_cell.length_c   1.000
_cell.angle_alpha   90.00
_cell.angle_beta   90.00
_cell.angle_gamma   90.00
#
_symmetry.space_group_name_H-M   'P 1'
#
loop_
_entity.id
_entity.type
_entity.pdbx_description
1 polymer ?
#
loop_
_entity_poly.entity_id
_entity_poly.type
_entity_poly.pdbx_seq_one_letter_code
_entity_poly.pdbx_strand_id
1 'polypeptide(L)' 'GGAVGIRELARRLNRDPSRVHADAAILVELGLIERTQSGALICPFQDIHVDMHMNPKAA' A
#
# COMPACT_ATOMS: atom_id res chain seq x y z
N GLY A 1 10.31 -10.71 3.36
CA GLY A 1 9.05 -10.02 3.64
C GLY A 1 8.91 -9.84 5.14
N GLY A 2 8.64 -8.63 5.60
CA GLY A 2 8.41 -8.35 7.02
C GLY A 2 7.31 -7.31 7.16
N ALA A 3 6.51 -7.42 8.23
CA ALA A 3 5.43 -6.47 8.48
C ALA A 3 6.00 -5.07 8.78
N VAL A 4 5.39 -4.03 8.23
CA VAL A 4 5.82 -2.63 8.38
C VAL A 4 4.68 -1.79 8.95
N GLY A 5 4.92 -1.05 10.02
CA GLY A 5 3.95 -0.12 10.57
C GLY A 5 3.78 1.13 9.70
N ILE A 6 2.58 1.74 9.72
CA ILE A 6 2.24 2.92 8.90
C ILE A 6 3.25 4.07 9.04
N ARG A 7 3.71 4.38 10.26
CA ARG A 7 4.68 5.48 10.48
C ARG A 7 6.03 5.20 9.84
N GLU A 8 6.51 3.96 9.94
CA GLU A 8 7.77 3.56 9.32
C GLU A 8 7.64 3.53 7.80
N LEU A 9 6.51 3.04 7.27
CA LEU A 9 6.24 3.09 5.84
C LEU A 9 6.20 4.55 5.32
N ALA A 10 5.50 5.44 6.04
CA ALA A 10 5.42 6.85 5.69
C ALA A 10 6.80 7.53 5.68
N ARG A 11 7.66 7.22 6.65
CA ARG A 11 9.05 7.69 6.71
C ARG A 11 9.85 7.21 5.49
N ARG A 12 9.73 5.93 5.10
CA ARG A 12 10.41 5.37 3.92
C ARG A 12 9.94 5.98 2.61
N LEU A 13 8.64 6.26 2.51
CA LEU A 13 8.03 6.87 1.33
C LEU A 13 8.20 8.40 1.29
N ASN A 14 8.70 9.01 2.36
CA ASN A 14 8.74 10.47 2.53
C ASN A 14 7.36 11.12 2.29
N ARG A 15 6.31 10.53 2.87
CA ARG A 15 4.91 10.99 2.73
C ARG A 15 4.26 11.19 4.08
N ASP A 16 3.19 12.00 4.09
CA ASP A 16 2.35 12.20 5.26
C ASP A 16 1.71 10.88 5.76
N PRO A 17 1.80 10.54 7.05
CA PRO A 17 1.27 9.29 7.58
C PRO A 17 -0.24 9.11 7.41
N SER A 18 -1.04 10.18 7.40
CA SER A 18 -2.50 10.07 7.21
C SER A 18 -2.84 9.69 5.78
N ARG A 19 -2.12 10.25 4.79
CA ARG A 19 -2.25 9.87 3.38
C ARG A 19 -1.80 8.43 3.13
N VAL A 20 -0.69 8.01 3.74
CA VAL A 20 -0.21 6.62 3.65
C VAL A 20 -1.20 5.66 4.30
N HIS A 21 -1.83 6.04 5.42
CA HIS A 21 -2.88 5.23 6.04
C HIS A 21 -4.09 5.05 5.12
N ALA A 22 -4.54 6.12 4.47
CA ALA A 22 -5.67 6.09 3.53
C ALA A 22 -5.37 5.20 2.32
N ASP A 23 -4.21 5.40 1.67
CA ASP A 23 -3.78 4.58 0.54
C ASP A 23 -3.68 3.09 0.94
N ALA A 24 -3.08 2.81 2.10
CA ALA A 24 -2.98 1.46 2.62
C ALA A 24 -4.34 0.83 2.95
N ALA A 25 -5.32 1.60 3.43
CA ALA A 25 -6.66 1.08 3.67
C ALA A 25 -7.31 0.60 2.37
N ILE A 26 -7.18 1.37 1.29
CA ILE A 26 -7.67 0.98 -0.04
C ILE A 26 -6.97 -0.30 -0.53
N LEU A 27 -5.64 -0.37 -0.39
CA LEU A 27 -4.89 -1.56 -0.79
C LEU A 27 -5.26 -2.81 0.02
N VAL A 28 -5.61 -2.65 1.30
CA VAL A 28 -6.15 -3.74 2.13
C VAL A 28 -7.53 -4.17 1.66
N GLU A 29 -8.40 -3.21 1.37
CA GLU A 29 -9.75 -3.48 0.85
C GLU A 29 -9.70 -4.23 -0.49
N LEU A 30 -8.73 -3.89 -1.35
CA LEU A 30 -8.48 -4.59 -2.62
C LEU A 30 -7.78 -5.96 -2.45
N GLY A 31 -7.36 -6.33 -1.24
CA GLY A 31 -6.63 -7.58 -0.98
C GLY A 31 -5.19 -7.61 -1.50
N LEU A 32 -4.62 -6.45 -1.85
CA LEU A 32 -3.25 -6.36 -2.36
C LEU A 32 -2.20 -6.35 -1.24
N ILE A 33 -2.59 -5.89 -0.05
CA ILE A 33 -1.81 -5.99 1.19
C ILE A 33 -2.72 -6.42 2.33
N GLU A 34 -2.15 -6.99 3.39
CA GLU A 34 -2.89 -7.43 4.57
C GLU A 34 -2.49 -6.62 5.80
N ARG A 35 -3.37 -6.58 6.80
CA ARG A 35 -3.08 -6.05 8.14
C ARG A 35 -2.86 -7.20 9.11
N THR A 36 -1.73 -7.17 9.81
CA THR A 36 -1.47 -8.09 10.93
C THR A 36 -2.37 -7.73 12.12
N GLN A 37 -2.46 -8.64 13.09
CA GLN A 37 -3.17 -8.39 14.35
C GLN A 37 -2.60 -7.18 15.12
N SER A 38 -1.31 -6.90 14.98
CA SER A 38 -0.65 -5.72 15.57
C SER A 38 -0.86 -4.42 14.77
N GLY A 39 -1.61 -4.47 13.66
CA GLY A 39 -1.92 -3.33 12.81
C GLY A 39 -0.80 -2.93 11.84
N ALA A 40 0.25 -3.74 11.70
CA ALA A 40 1.27 -3.54 10.67
C ALA A 40 0.79 -4.07 9.31
N LEU A 41 1.38 -3.57 8.23
CA LEU A 41 1.07 -3.98 6.86
C LEU A 41 2.02 -5.08 6.40
N ILE A 42 1.51 -6.08 5.70
CA ILE A 42 2.31 -7.11 5.04
C ILE A 42 1.85 -7.26 3.58
N CYS A 43 2.80 -7.40 2.67
CA CYS A 43 2.50 -7.83 1.30
C CYS A 43 2.58 -9.36 1.28
N PRO A 44 1.48 -10.08 0.96
CA PRO A 44 1.47 -11.55 0.95
C PRO A 44 2.09 -12.13 -0.33
N PHE A 45 2.43 -11.29 -1.30
CA PHE A 45 2.98 -11.69 -2.60
C PHE A 45 4.51 -11.57 -2.61
N GLN A 46 5.17 -12.54 -3.25
CA GLN A 46 6.62 -12.46 -3.54
C GLN A 46 6.90 -11.78 -4.88
N ASP A 47 5.93 -11.78 -5.80
CA ASP A 47 6.00 -11.14 -7.10
C ASP A 47 4.62 -10.57 -7.45
N ILE A 48 4.59 -9.36 -8.01
CA ILE A 48 3.37 -8.70 -8.49
C ILE A 48 3.67 -8.21 -9.91
N HIS A 49 3.04 -8.85 -10.90
CA HIS A 49 3.04 -8.36 -12.27
C HIS A 49 1.75 -7.59 -12.54
N VAL A 50 1.86 -6.31 -12.89
CA VAL A 50 0.71 -5.47 -13.24
C VAL A 50 0.88 -4.97 -14.66
N ASP A 51 -0.08 -5.29 -15.52
CA ASP A 51 -0.23 -4.65 -16.82
C ASP A 51 -1.16 -3.45 -16.67
N MET A 52 -0.69 -2.26 -17.04
CA MET A 52 -1.44 -1.02 -16.91
C MET A 52 -1.48 -0.28 -18.25
N HIS A 53 -2.70 -0.06 -18.75
CA HIS A 53 -2.96 0.84 -19.85
C HIS A 53 -3.65 2.10 -19.33
N MET A 54 -2.90 3.20 -19.27
CA MET A 54 -3.44 4.51 -18.90
C MET A 54 -3.78 5.29 -20.16
N ASN A 55 -5.05 5.66 -20.31
CA ASN A 55 -5.49 6.52 -21.41
C ASN A 55 -6.03 7.84 -20.81
N PRO A 56 -5.31 8.97 -20.95
CA PRO A 56 -5.76 10.22 -20.37
C PRO A 56 -7.07 10.66 -21.02
N LYS A 57 -7.98 11.22 -20.22
CA LYS A 57 -9.13 11.93 -20.78
C LYS A 57 -8.62 13.14 -21.55
N ALA A 58 -9.13 13.33 -22.77
CA ALA A 58 -8.93 14.58 -23.50
C ALA A 58 -9.47 15.74 -22.64
N ALA A 59 -8.70 16.84 -22.61
CA ALA A 59 -8.99 18.03 -21.83
C ALA A 59 -10.30 18.71 -22.26
#